data_AF-A0A6J6RMX1-F1
#
_entry.id   AF-A0A6J6RMX1-F1
#
_cell.length_a   1.000
_cell.length_b   1.000
_cell.length_c   1.000
_cell.angle_alpha   90.00
_cell.angle_beta   90.00
_cell.angle_gamma   90.00
#
_symmetry.space_group_name_H-M   'P 1'
#
loop_
_entity.id
_entity.type
_entity.pdbx_description
1 polymer ?
#
loop_
_entity_poly.entity_id
_entity_poly.type
_entity_poly.pdbx_seq_one_letter_code
_entity_poly.pdbx_strand_id
1 'polypeptide(L)'
;MKRKNSIATISALALLGGIFMGGTPAQAAPAASTLVLSGGNGVFGLAPITINATASSAGSVKFYARGVGIVGCESVPTTTTAPFVAKCAWLPATSGPIALGASFTPTDPAAFEPAEAPAFNVKVGVPVQGIVSPIHIYVDTILATGSTGVLAPRFGVGCTIASEFIVGQTIVFRIYANNADQGGAVMDSSNTAKAYVEVAGVKDPLPMTYGNHSGVAFWTAVLKTGAAPLYNTLGVISYKVTMIAKDTNTMKVLSTKMVAVLVDGKRLVEDGKPVYERVSYYRTVKVSPVLKGATGTWSSNFTDTSKLTLYAVPKA
;
A
#
# COMPACT_ATOMS: atom_id res chain seq x y z
N MET A 1 -70.73 45.19 35.01
CA MET A 1 -69.46 45.72 35.58
C MET A 1 -69.13 44.94 36.84
N LYS A 2 -67.86 44.55 37.01
CA LYS A 2 -67.21 43.87 38.17
C LYS A 2 -67.07 42.32 38.15
N ARG A 3 -65.94 41.94 37.53
CA ARG A 3 -64.93 40.90 37.84
C ARG A 3 -65.21 39.92 39.00
N LYS A 4 -65.10 38.62 38.69
CA LYS A 4 -64.75 37.56 39.63
C LYS A 4 -63.23 37.39 39.64
N ASN A 5 -62.60 37.60 40.80
CA ASN A 5 -61.20 37.26 41.06
C ASN A 5 -61.12 36.15 42.11
N SER A 6 -60.17 35.26 41.87
CA SER A 6 -59.75 34.05 42.58
C SER A 6 -59.51 34.21 44.08
N ILE A 7 -59.45 33.08 44.80
CA ILE A 7 -58.32 32.71 45.68
C ILE A 7 -58.40 31.19 45.98
N ALA A 8 -57.25 30.53 45.84
CA ALA A 8 -57.01 29.14 46.14
C ALA A 8 -56.72 28.94 47.64
N THR A 9 -57.20 27.84 48.21
CA THR A 9 -56.82 27.36 49.54
C THR A 9 -55.98 26.10 49.42
N ILE A 10 -54.72 26.23 49.82
CA ILE A 10 -53.79 25.12 50.10
C ILE A 10 -54.08 24.64 51.52
N SER A 11 -54.25 23.34 51.72
CA SER A 11 -54.06 22.71 53.02
C SER A 11 -53.50 21.30 52.80
N ALA A 12 -52.22 21.16 53.15
CA ALA A 12 -51.49 19.91 53.18
C ALA A 12 -51.87 19.13 54.45
N LEU A 13 -51.98 17.80 54.35
CA LEU A 13 -51.85 16.93 55.52
C LEU A 13 -51.11 15.63 55.16
N ALA A 14 -49.86 15.62 55.62
CA ALA A 14 -48.92 14.57 56.00
C ALA A 14 -49.10 13.11 55.54
N LEU A 15 -47.98 12.58 55.03
CA LEU A 15 -47.64 11.16 54.92
C LEU A 15 -47.51 10.47 56.29
N LEU A 16 -48.10 9.27 56.40
CA LEU A 16 -47.67 8.10 57.20
C LEU A 16 -48.28 6.89 56.45
N GLY A 17 -47.56 6.07 55.70
CA GLY A 17 -46.60 5.06 56.18
C GLY A 17 -47.28 3.68 56.24
N GLY A 18 -47.12 2.83 55.22
CA GLY A 18 -47.77 1.50 55.19
C GLY A 18 -47.66 0.68 53.89
N ILE A 19 -46.43 0.54 53.38
CA ILE A 19 -45.84 -0.57 52.59
C ILE A 19 -46.80 -1.66 52.05
N PHE A 20 -47.07 -1.64 50.74
CA PHE A 20 -47.25 -2.86 49.95
C PHE A 20 -45.99 -3.05 49.09
N MET A 21 -45.09 -3.92 49.56
CA MET A 21 -43.95 -4.40 48.78
C MET A 21 -44.47 -5.42 47.76
N GLY A 22 -44.48 -5.03 46.50
CA GLY A 22 -44.78 -5.91 45.37
C GLY A 22 -44.44 -5.32 44.00
N GLY A 23 -43.74 -4.18 43.96
CA GLY A 23 -43.13 -3.67 42.74
C GLY A 23 -41.69 -4.15 42.69
N THR A 24 -41.38 -5.09 41.81
CA THR A 24 -39.99 -5.26 41.35
C THR A 24 -39.45 -3.89 40.98
N PRO A 25 -38.26 -3.47 41.45
CA PRO A 25 -37.70 -2.19 41.03
C PRO A 25 -37.65 -2.20 39.50
N ALA A 26 -38.17 -1.16 38.87
CA ALA A 26 -38.05 -0.99 37.43
C ALA A 26 -36.55 -0.92 37.11
N GLN A 27 -35.99 -2.06 36.68
CA GLN A 27 -34.62 -2.11 36.21
C GLN A 27 -34.59 -1.35 34.89
N ALA A 28 -33.79 -0.29 34.83
CA ALA A 28 -33.55 0.43 33.60
C ALA A 28 -33.00 -0.57 32.58
N ALA A 29 -33.59 -0.61 31.38
CA ALA A 29 -33.09 -1.45 30.31
C ALA A 29 -31.63 -1.03 29.98
N PRO A 30 -30.73 -1.99 29.68
CA PRO A 30 -29.35 -1.66 29.37
C PRO A 30 -29.26 -0.73 28.15
N ALA A 31 -28.27 0.15 28.14
CA ALA A 31 -28.07 1.10 27.06
C ALA A 31 -27.57 0.37 25.79
N ALA A 32 -28.05 0.79 24.62
CA ALA A 32 -27.56 0.24 23.36
C ALA A 32 -26.08 0.57 23.13
N SER A 33 -25.26 -0.45 22.87
CA SER A 33 -23.86 -0.27 22.51
C SER A 33 -23.67 0.04 21.02
N THR A 34 -22.54 0.65 20.69
CA THR A 34 -22.08 0.85 19.31
C THR A 34 -20.73 0.17 19.10
N LEU A 35 -20.49 -0.32 17.88
CA LEU A 35 -19.21 -0.89 17.46
C LEU A 35 -18.89 -0.47 16.03
N VAL A 36 -17.75 0.20 15.85
CA VAL A 36 -17.32 0.72 14.54
C VAL A 36 -15.94 0.18 14.19
N LEU A 37 -15.81 -0.36 12.98
CA LEU A 37 -14.54 -0.88 12.46
C LEU A 37 -13.78 0.15 11.64
N SER A 38 -12.45 0.06 11.66
CA SER A 38 -11.53 0.81 10.80
C SER A 38 -10.21 0.06 10.58
N GLY A 39 -9.39 0.52 9.65
CA GLY A 39 -8.14 -0.16 9.27
C GLY A 39 -8.39 -1.29 8.27
N GLY A 40 -7.71 -2.43 8.42
CA GLY A 40 -7.99 -3.65 7.66
C GLY A 40 -7.57 -3.67 6.18
N ASN A 41 -7.18 -2.53 5.60
CA ASN A 41 -6.54 -2.51 4.28
C ASN A 41 -5.08 -2.91 4.39
N GLY A 42 -4.59 -3.71 3.43
CA GLY A 42 -3.20 -4.14 3.40
C GLY A 42 -2.93 -5.13 2.28
N VAL A 43 -1.83 -5.87 2.41
CA VAL A 43 -1.30 -6.71 1.34
C VAL A 43 -1.24 -8.16 1.78
N PHE A 44 -1.79 -9.05 0.96
CA PHE A 44 -1.74 -10.50 1.17
C PHE A 44 -0.29 -10.99 1.24
N GLY A 45 0.01 -11.89 2.18
CA GLY A 45 1.34 -12.51 2.29
C GLY A 45 2.45 -11.61 2.87
N LEU A 46 2.10 -10.44 3.43
CA LEU A 46 3.03 -9.59 4.19
C LEU A 46 2.75 -9.68 5.70
N ALA A 47 3.26 -8.72 6.47
CA ALA A 47 3.02 -8.61 7.91
C ALA A 47 1.51 -8.50 8.22
N PRO A 48 1.08 -8.93 9.43
CA PRO A 48 -0.31 -8.80 9.87
C PRO A 48 -0.86 -7.38 9.75
N ILE A 49 -2.10 -7.27 9.29
CA ILE A 49 -2.84 -6.02 9.12
C ILE A 49 -3.60 -5.72 10.41
N THR A 50 -3.51 -4.49 10.90
CA THR A 50 -4.28 -4.07 12.08
C THR A 50 -5.72 -3.71 11.70
N ILE A 51 -6.67 -4.37 12.35
CA ILE A 51 -8.10 -4.00 12.37
C ILE A 51 -8.38 -3.35 13.72
N ASN A 52 -8.99 -2.17 13.73
CA ASN A 52 -9.40 -1.50 14.96
C ASN A 52 -10.93 -1.59 15.08
N ALA A 53 -11.42 -1.86 16.29
CA ALA A 53 -12.81 -1.73 16.66
C ALA A 53 -12.95 -0.71 17.77
N THR A 54 -13.80 0.30 17.58
CA THR A 54 -14.12 1.31 18.61
C THR A 54 -15.52 1.02 19.13
N ALA A 55 -15.61 0.74 20.44
CA ALA A 55 -16.86 0.49 21.15
C ALA A 55 -17.32 1.73 21.95
N SER A 56 -18.57 1.73 22.38
CA SER A 56 -19.14 2.76 23.27
C SER A 56 -18.79 2.57 24.75
N SER A 57 -18.31 1.40 25.16
CA SER A 57 -17.98 1.06 26.55
C SER A 57 -16.85 0.02 26.61
N ALA A 58 -16.34 -0.24 27.82
CA ALA A 58 -15.33 -1.27 28.03
C ALA A 58 -15.93 -2.68 27.88
N GLY A 59 -15.19 -3.58 27.23
CA GLY A 59 -15.60 -4.96 27.00
C GLY A 59 -14.59 -5.74 26.17
N SER A 60 -15.06 -6.79 25.50
CA SER A 60 -14.27 -7.59 24.58
C SER A 60 -14.89 -7.60 23.18
N VAL A 61 -14.03 -7.68 22.17
CA VAL A 61 -14.41 -7.71 20.76
C VAL A 61 -13.87 -8.98 20.11
N LYS A 62 -14.75 -9.70 19.44
CA LYS A 62 -14.40 -10.84 18.58
C LYS A 62 -14.46 -10.39 17.12
N PHE A 63 -13.38 -10.62 16.38
CA PHE A 63 -13.26 -10.19 14.99
C PHE A 63 -13.49 -11.34 14.00
N TYR A 64 -14.06 -11.00 12.85
CA TYR A 64 -14.38 -11.95 11.79
C TYR A 64 -13.95 -11.42 10.41
N ALA A 65 -13.58 -12.33 9.52
CA ALA A 65 -13.34 -12.07 8.11
C ALA A 65 -14.19 -13.05 7.28
N ARG A 66 -15.06 -12.54 6.40
CA ARG A 66 -16.04 -13.36 5.64
C ARG A 66 -16.90 -14.28 6.51
N GLY A 67 -17.27 -13.81 7.71
CA GLY A 67 -18.04 -14.58 8.68
C GLY A 67 -17.27 -15.65 9.44
N VAL A 68 -15.97 -15.83 9.17
CA VAL A 68 -15.10 -16.76 9.90
C VAL A 68 -14.30 -15.98 10.95
N GLY A 69 -14.22 -16.50 12.18
CA GLY A 69 -13.45 -15.87 13.26
C GLY A 69 -11.97 -15.75 12.90
N ILE A 70 -11.37 -14.59 13.18
CA ILE A 70 -9.94 -14.38 12.96
C ILE A 70 -9.17 -15.03 14.12
N VAL A 71 -8.28 -15.96 13.78
CA VAL A 71 -7.45 -16.68 14.75
C VAL A 71 -6.60 -15.69 15.55
N GLY A 72 -6.67 -15.78 16.88
CA GLY A 72 -5.98 -14.87 17.80
C GLY A 72 -6.71 -13.57 18.09
N CYS A 73 -7.92 -13.38 17.54
CA CYS A 73 -8.77 -12.22 17.77
C CYS A 73 -10.19 -12.61 18.22
N GLU A 74 -10.31 -13.73 18.94
CA GLU A 74 -11.59 -14.28 19.39
C GLU A 74 -12.18 -13.54 20.60
N SER A 75 -11.33 -12.85 21.37
CA SER A 75 -11.73 -12.06 22.54
C SER A 75 -10.68 -11.00 22.86
N VAL A 76 -10.62 -9.96 22.03
CA VAL A 76 -9.68 -8.84 22.20
C VAL A 76 -10.29 -7.82 23.17
N PRO A 77 -9.67 -7.51 24.32
CA PRO A 77 -10.18 -6.50 25.22
C PRO A 77 -10.11 -5.11 24.57
N THR A 78 -11.12 -4.28 24.81
CA THR A 78 -11.00 -2.85 24.56
C THR A 78 -10.04 -2.23 25.58
N THR A 79 -9.54 -1.03 25.30
CA THR A 79 -9.04 -0.15 26.37
C THR A 79 -10.12 0.06 27.43
N THR A 80 -9.70 0.37 28.66
CA THR A 80 -10.61 0.58 29.81
C THR A 80 -11.13 2.01 29.93
N THR A 81 -10.58 2.92 29.13
CA THR A 81 -10.99 4.32 29.04
C THR A 81 -11.24 4.72 27.58
N ALA A 82 -12.10 5.71 27.39
CA ALA A 82 -12.43 6.21 26.06
C ALA A 82 -11.20 6.84 25.37
N PRO A 83 -11.02 6.64 24.05
CA PRO A 83 -11.85 5.79 23.18
C PRO A 83 -11.63 4.30 23.47
N PHE A 84 -12.72 3.53 23.63
CA PHE A 84 -12.68 2.09 23.95
C PHE A 84 -12.31 1.28 22.71
N VAL A 85 -11.01 1.08 22.48
CA VAL A 85 -10.49 0.49 21.24
C VAL A 85 -9.93 -0.90 21.48
N ALA A 86 -10.36 -1.87 20.68
CA ALA A 86 -9.75 -3.19 20.53
C ALA A 86 -8.99 -3.26 19.21
N LYS A 87 -7.80 -3.90 19.21
CA LYS A 87 -6.95 -4.05 18.01
C LYS A 87 -6.68 -5.51 17.72
N CYS A 88 -6.98 -5.93 16.50
CA CYS A 88 -6.71 -7.28 16.00
C CYS A 88 -5.60 -7.24 14.95
N ALA A 89 -4.58 -8.09 15.09
CA ALA A 89 -3.58 -8.33 14.06
C ALA A 89 -4.05 -9.49 13.16
N TRP A 90 -4.46 -9.18 11.94
CA TRP A 90 -5.06 -10.13 11.02
C TRP A 90 -4.16 -10.40 9.82
N LEU A 91 -3.86 -11.66 9.54
CA LEU A 91 -3.18 -12.07 8.32
C LEU A 91 -4.20 -12.58 7.29
N PRO A 92 -4.41 -11.89 6.14
CA PRO A 92 -5.37 -12.35 5.14
C PRO A 92 -4.95 -13.67 4.49
N ALA A 93 -5.92 -14.56 4.27
CA ALA A 93 -5.70 -15.83 3.57
C ALA A 93 -5.70 -15.69 2.04
N THR A 94 -6.26 -14.60 1.49
CA THR A 94 -6.35 -14.33 0.05
C THR A 94 -6.37 -12.83 -0.22
N SER A 95 -5.90 -12.39 -1.39
CA SER A 95 -6.16 -11.04 -1.91
C SER A 95 -7.60 -10.86 -2.41
N GLY A 96 -8.04 -9.61 -2.56
CA GLY A 96 -9.34 -9.23 -3.10
C GLY A 96 -10.22 -8.46 -2.10
N PRO A 97 -11.46 -8.14 -2.49
CA PRO A 97 -12.43 -7.55 -1.57
C PRO A 97 -12.79 -8.53 -0.46
N ILE A 98 -12.94 -7.99 0.75
CA ILE A 98 -13.31 -8.78 1.92
C ILE A 98 -14.18 -7.96 2.87
N ALA A 99 -15.23 -8.60 3.39
CA ALA A 99 -16.06 -8.06 4.44
C ALA A 99 -15.47 -8.47 5.80
N LEU A 100 -15.07 -7.48 6.59
CA LEU A 100 -14.72 -7.62 8.00
C LEU A 100 -15.97 -7.40 8.84
N GLY A 101 -16.04 -8.12 9.96
CA GLY A 101 -17.10 -7.97 10.97
C GLY A 101 -16.51 -8.08 12.37
N ALA A 102 -17.28 -7.68 13.36
CA ALA A 102 -16.92 -7.85 14.77
C ALA A 102 -18.16 -7.85 15.65
N SER A 103 -18.09 -8.61 16.75
CA SER A 103 -19.12 -8.68 17.79
C SER A 103 -18.54 -8.20 19.11
N PHE A 104 -19.24 -7.29 19.78
CA PHE A 104 -18.84 -6.70 21.06
C PHE A 104 -19.65 -7.28 22.21
N THR A 105 -18.95 -7.66 23.28
CA THR A 105 -19.54 -8.07 24.57
C THR A 105 -19.10 -7.08 25.64
N PRO A 106 -20.03 -6.31 26.24
CA PRO A 106 -19.69 -5.36 27.30
C PRO A 106 -19.29 -6.07 28.59
N THR A 107 -18.40 -5.44 29.37
CA THR A 107 -18.02 -5.96 30.70
C THR A 107 -19.19 -5.87 31.69
N ASP A 108 -20.03 -4.84 31.56
CA ASP A 108 -21.23 -4.65 32.37
C ASP A 108 -22.50 -4.84 31.52
N PRO A 109 -23.05 -6.07 31.49
CA PRO A 109 -24.25 -6.39 30.71
C PRO A 109 -25.55 -5.83 31.33
N ALA A 110 -25.52 -5.36 32.58
CA ALA A 110 -26.67 -4.68 33.17
C ALA A 110 -26.75 -3.22 32.70
N ALA A 111 -25.60 -2.61 32.38
CA ALA A 111 -25.51 -1.24 31.88
C ALA A 111 -25.53 -1.14 30.35
N PHE A 112 -25.05 -2.16 29.63
CA PHE A 112 -24.89 -2.12 28.17
C PHE A 112 -25.31 -3.42 27.49
N GLU A 113 -25.99 -3.31 26.35
CA GLU A 113 -26.31 -4.46 25.49
C GLU A 113 -25.11 -4.85 24.59
N PRO A 114 -24.99 -6.12 24.16
CA PRO A 114 -24.08 -6.53 23.08
C PRO A 114 -24.35 -5.80 21.77
N ALA A 115 -23.33 -5.69 20.91
CA ALA A 115 -23.47 -5.03 19.60
C ALA A 115 -22.68 -5.73 18.49
N GLU A 116 -23.20 -5.68 17.27
CA GLU A 116 -22.53 -6.14 16.06
C GLU A 116 -22.11 -4.94 15.21
N ALA A 117 -20.89 -4.98 14.68
CA ALA A 117 -20.45 -3.98 13.72
C ALA A 117 -21.12 -4.21 12.35
N PRO A 118 -21.55 -3.14 11.65
CA PRO A 118 -21.89 -3.25 10.24
C PRO A 118 -20.75 -3.84 9.43
N ALA A 119 -21.07 -4.57 8.35
CA ALA A 119 -20.07 -5.15 7.48
C ALA A 119 -19.11 -4.07 6.95
N PHE A 120 -17.82 -4.21 7.26
CA PHE A 120 -16.79 -3.26 6.87
C PHE A 120 -15.99 -3.81 5.70
N ASN A 121 -16.24 -3.27 4.51
CA ASN A 121 -15.59 -3.73 3.28
C ASN A 121 -14.20 -3.11 3.14
N VAL A 122 -13.18 -3.96 3.08
CA VAL A 122 -11.78 -3.55 2.83
C VAL A 122 -11.23 -4.25 1.59
N LYS A 123 -10.13 -3.72 1.05
CA LYS A 123 -9.41 -4.33 -0.07
C LYS A 123 -8.07 -4.87 0.40
N VAL A 124 -7.86 -6.17 0.19
CA VAL A 124 -6.54 -6.80 0.35
C VAL A 124 -5.86 -6.83 -1.01
N GLY A 125 -4.76 -6.10 -1.14
CA GLY A 125 -3.94 -6.12 -2.35
C GLY A 125 -3.14 -7.41 -2.49
N VAL A 126 -2.74 -7.72 -3.71
CA VAL A 126 -1.60 -8.63 -3.95
C VAL A 126 -0.29 -7.88 -3.70
N PRO A 127 0.79 -8.54 -3.26
CA PRO A 127 2.12 -7.95 -3.32
C PRO A 127 2.40 -7.39 -4.71
N VAL A 128 2.82 -6.13 -4.76
CA VAL A 128 3.17 -5.44 -6.03
C VAL A 128 4.52 -5.92 -6.58
N GLN A 129 5.24 -6.75 -5.82
CA GLN A 129 6.33 -7.56 -6.36
C GLN A 129 5.69 -8.72 -7.13
N GLY A 130 5.29 -8.44 -8.37
CA GLY A 130 4.70 -9.40 -9.28
C GLY A 130 5.62 -10.60 -9.53
N ILE A 131 5.12 -11.54 -10.32
CA ILE A 131 5.91 -12.60 -10.99
C ILE A 131 7.32 -12.04 -11.27
N VAL A 132 8.36 -12.74 -10.81
CA VAL A 132 9.76 -12.35 -11.04
C VAL A 132 9.96 -12.29 -12.55
N SER A 133 9.72 -11.11 -13.12
CA SER A 133 9.98 -10.82 -14.52
C SER A 133 11.49 -10.93 -14.68
N PRO A 134 12.00 -11.61 -15.72
CA PRO A 134 13.43 -11.66 -15.97
C PRO A 134 14.01 -10.25 -16.11
N ILE A 135 13.21 -9.22 -16.40
CA ILE A 135 13.62 -7.83 -16.31
C ILE A 135 12.76 -7.10 -15.25
N HIS A 136 13.42 -6.66 -14.19
CA HIS A 136 12.85 -5.78 -13.17
C HIS A 136 13.05 -4.33 -13.57
N ILE A 137 11.99 -3.52 -13.56
CA ILE A 137 12.00 -2.14 -14.06
C ILE A 137 11.52 -1.18 -12.95
N TYR A 138 12.29 -0.12 -12.76
CA TYR A 138 12.00 1.03 -11.89
C TYR A 138 11.80 2.26 -12.77
N VAL A 139 10.76 3.04 -12.49
CA VAL A 139 10.36 4.17 -13.32
C VAL A 139 10.09 5.39 -12.45
N ASP A 140 10.77 6.48 -12.77
CA ASP A 140 10.53 7.82 -12.23
C ASP A 140 10.10 8.76 -13.36
N THR A 141 9.24 9.71 -13.05
CA THR A 141 8.95 10.85 -13.94
C THR A 141 9.57 12.11 -13.35
N ILE A 142 10.36 12.81 -14.16
CA ILE A 142 11.14 13.97 -13.76
C ILE A 142 10.64 15.21 -14.51
N LEU A 143 10.54 16.32 -13.79
CA LEU A 143 10.28 17.63 -14.39
C LEU A 143 11.55 18.25 -14.96
N ALA A 144 11.55 18.52 -16.27
CA ALA A 144 12.68 19.09 -16.99
C ALA A 144 12.44 20.51 -17.55
N THR A 145 11.44 21.25 -17.04
CA THR A 145 11.31 22.69 -17.35
C THR A 145 12.13 23.57 -16.42
N GLY A 146 12.43 24.79 -16.89
CA GLY A 146 13.21 25.79 -16.18
C GLY A 146 12.64 26.16 -14.81
N SER A 147 13.50 26.72 -13.95
CA SER A 147 13.23 27.02 -12.54
C SER A 147 12.46 28.33 -12.31
N THR A 148 12.02 29.04 -13.36
CA THR A 148 11.37 30.35 -13.27
C THR A 148 10.14 30.45 -14.19
N GLY A 149 9.25 31.40 -13.88
CA GLY A 149 8.04 31.68 -14.65
C GLY A 149 6.87 30.73 -14.36
N VAL A 150 5.79 30.85 -15.14
CA VAL A 150 4.52 30.13 -14.97
C VAL A 150 4.68 28.60 -15.08
N LEU A 151 5.78 28.13 -15.69
CA LEU A 151 6.10 26.71 -15.86
C LEU A 151 7.08 26.16 -14.83
N ALA A 152 7.47 26.96 -13.84
CA ALA A 152 8.36 26.54 -12.76
C ALA A 152 7.71 25.45 -11.88
N PRO A 153 8.52 24.58 -11.24
CA PRO A 153 7.99 23.55 -10.35
C PRO A 153 7.25 24.18 -9.16
N ARG A 154 6.08 23.64 -8.80
CA ARG A 154 5.28 24.12 -7.66
C ARG A 154 6.00 23.97 -6.31
N PHE A 155 6.95 23.03 -6.19
CA PHE A 155 7.61 22.65 -4.93
C PHE A 155 9.14 22.45 -5.03
N GLY A 156 9.88 23.15 -5.90
CA GLY A 156 11.35 23.08 -5.88
C GLY A 156 12.11 23.46 -7.15
N VAL A 157 13.40 23.10 -7.18
CA VAL A 157 14.33 23.28 -8.31
C VAL A 157 14.04 22.29 -9.45
N GLY A 158 14.47 22.60 -10.67
CA GLY A 158 14.37 21.69 -11.83
C GLY A 158 15.00 20.32 -11.55
N CYS A 159 14.52 19.28 -12.23
CA CYS A 159 14.94 17.87 -12.08
C CYS A 159 14.43 17.12 -10.83
N THR A 160 13.30 17.53 -10.27
CA THR A 160 12.62 16.77 -9.20
C THR A 160 11.78 15.60 -9.74
N ILE A 161 11.67 14.52 -8.97
CA ILE A 161 10.70 13.43 -9.23
C ILE A 161 9.31 13.98 -8.91
N ALA A 162 8.42 13.94 -9.89
CA ALA A 162 7.07 14.44 -9.78
C ALA A 162 6.10 13.51 -10.51
N SER A 163 4.89 13.36 -9.97
CA SER A 163 3.76 12.72 -10.65
C SER A 163 2.76 13.74 -11.19
N GLU A 164 2.96 15.04 -10.91
CA GLU A 164 2.03 16.10 -11.29
C GLU A 164 2.73 17.15 -12.16
N PHE A 165 2.10 17.47 -13.29
CA PHE A 165 2.64 18.38 -14.30
C PHE A 165 1.55 19.32 -14.81
N ILE A 166 1.94 20.48 -15.33
CA ILE A 166 1.05 21.38 -16.07
C ILE A 166 1.40 21.39 -17.56
N VAL A 167 0.42 21.64 -18.42
CA VAL A 167 0.64 21.77 -19.87
C VAL A 167 1.71 22.84 -20.14
N GLY A 168 2.65 22.52 -21.05
CA GLY A 168 3.84 23.33 -21.32
C GLY A 168 5.09 22.78 -20.63
N GLN A 169 4.94 21.90 -19.64
CA GLN A 169 6.06 21.21 -19.02
C GLN A 169 6.56 20.03 -19.85
N THR A 170 7.85 19.75 -19.71
CA THR A 170 8.50 18.58 -20.31
C THR A 170 8.65 17.51 -19.24
N ILE A 171 8.05 16.36 -19.51
CA ILE A 171 8.08 15.18 -18.65
C ILE A 171 9.19 14.28 -19.17
N VAL A 172 10.14 13.91 -18.31
CA VAL A 172 11.19 12.94 -18.62
C VAL A 172 10.91 11.66 -17.86
N PHE A 173 10.68 10.57 -18.59
CA PHE A 173 10.67 9.24 -18.00
C PHE A 173 12.12 8.82 -17.78
N ARG A 174 12.49 8.54 -16.54
CA ARG A 174 13.79 8.00 -16.15
C ARG A 174 13.61 6.57 -15.65
N ILE A 175 14.32 5.64 -16.26
CA ILE A 175 14.14 4.21 -16.02
C ILE A 175 15.46 3.55 -15.68
N TYR A 176 15.40 2.69 -14.68
CA TYR A 176 16.47 1.77 -14.31
C TYR A 176 15.92 0.35 -14.33
N ALA A 177 16.71 -0.63 -14.78
CA ALA A 177 16.25 -2.01 -14.83
C ALA A 177 17.39 -3.01 -14.61
N ASN A 178 17.03 -4.21 -14.15
CA ASN A 178 17.95 -5.33 -13.92
C ASN A 178 17.43 -6.60 -14.57
N ASN A 179 18.35 -7.40 -15.13
CA ASN A 179 18.05 -8.69 -15.72
C ASN A 179 18.34 -9.83 -14.74
N ALA A 180 17.31 -10.48 -14.22
CA ALA A 180 17.38 -11.60 -13.28
C ALA A 180 18.05 -12.85 -13.89
N ASP A 181 17.82 -13.15 -15.17
CA ASP A 181 18.46 -14.28 -15.88
C ASP A 181 19.98 -14.10 -16.03
N GLN A 182 20.44 -12.86 -15.90
CA GLN A 182 21.85 -12.49 -15.87
C GLN A 182 22.35 -12.19 -14.45
N GLY A 183 21.66 -12.72 -13.43
CA GLY A 183 22.08 -12.58 -12.03
C GLY A 183 21.92 -11.16 -11.49
N GLY A 184 20.94 -10.41 -12.00
CA GLY A 184 20.66 -9.03 -11.61
C GLY A 184 21.48 -7.97 -12.35
N ALA A 185 22.12 -8.33 -13.47
CA ALA A 185 22.91 -7.38 -14.27
C ALA A 185 22.08 -6.15 -14.64
N VAL A 186 22.67 -4.95 -14.52
CA VAL A 186 22.03 -3.70 -14.93
C VAL A 186 21.73 -3.74 -16.43
N MET A 187 20.54 -3.29 -16.82
CA MET A 187 20.16 -3.11 -18.23
C MET A 187 20.81 -1.84 -18.77
N ASP A 188 21.83 -1.99 -19.61
CA ASP A 188 22.55 -0.91 -20.28
C ASP A 188 22.61 -1.16 -21.81
N SER A 189 23.32 -0.30 -22.56
CA SER A 189 23.42 -0.43 -24.01
C SER A 189 24.12 -1.73 -24.48
N SER A 190 24.89 -2.39 -23.62
CA SER A 190 25.57 -3.64 -23.95
C SER A 190 24.62 -4.83 -24.00
N ASN A 191 23.59 -4.87 -23.16
CA ASN A 191 22.65 -6.00 -23.04
C ASN A 191 21.18 -5.68 -23.37
N THR A 192 20.84 -4.41 -23.63
CA THR A 192 19.49 -3.99 -24.03
C THR A 192 19.37 -3.91 -25.56
N ALA A 193 18.38 -4.60 -26.13
CA ALA A 193 18.08 -4.55 -27.56
C ALA A 193 17.16 -3.36 -27.90
N LYS A 194 16.12 -3.14 -27.09
CA LYS A 194 15.16 -2.04 -27.25
C LYS A 194 14.64 -1.57 -25.90
N ALA A 195 14.40 -0.28 -25.76
CA ALA A 195 13.72 0.32 -24.62
C ALA A 195 12.84 1.47 -25.14
N TYR A 196 11.57 1.49 -24.73
CA TYR A 196 10.62 2.52 -25.17
C TYR A 196 9.47 2.71 -24.15
N VAL A 197 8.82 3.86 -24.24
CA VAL A 197 7.63 4.21 -23.47
C VAL A 197 6.45 4.41 -24.41
N GLU A 198 5.38 3.65 -24.19
CA GLU A 198 4.08 3.86 -24.84
C GLU A 198 3.24 4.77 -23.96
N VAL A 199 2.74 5.88 -24.51
CA VAL A 199 1.89 6.83 -23.81
C VAL A 199 0.54 6.86 -24.54
N ALA A 200 -0.56 6.68 -23.80
CA ALA A 200 -1.90 6.76 -24.37
C ALA A 200 -2.11 8.12 -25.04
N GLY A 201 -2.60 8.13 -26.29
CA GLY A 201 -2.77 9.36 -27.07
C GLY A 201 -1.51 9.83 -27.82
N VAL A 202 -0.36 9.17 -27.66
CA VAL A 202 0.82 9.36 -28.51
C VAL A 202 0.87 8.22 -29.53
N LYS A 203 0.94 8.56 -30.82
CA LYS A 203 0.88 7.56 -31.92
C LYS A 203 2.06 6.59 -31.88
N ASP A 204 3.27 7.12 -31.75
CA ASP A 204 4.51 6.35 -31.84
C ASP A 204 5.14 6.22 -30.44
N PRO A 205 5.65 5.03 -30.05
CA PRO A 205 6.34 4.87 -28.80
C PRO A 205 7.55 5.80 -28.69
N LEU A 206 7.75 6.38 -27.51
CA LEU A 206 8.89 7.24 -27.23
C LEU A 206 10.13 6.36 -27.08
N PRO A 207 11.13 6.45 -27.98
CA PRO A 207 12.35 5.68 -27.85
C PRO A 207 13.14 6.16 -26.64
N MET A 208 13.83 5.22 -26.00
CA MET A 208 14.65 5.55 -24.84
C MET A 208 16.14 5.56 -25.16
N THR A 209 16.84 6.52 -24.60
CA THR A 209 18.30 6.65 -24.72
C THR A 209 18.97 6.35 -23.39
N TYR A 210 20.00 5.50 -23.40
CA TYR A 210 20.83 5.28 -22.22
C TYR A 210 21.82 6.43 -22.07
N GLY A 211 21.87 7.01 -20.87
CA GLY A 211 22.74 8.13 -20.57
C GLY A 211 23.18 8.12 -19.11
N ASN A 212 23.98 9.14 -18.76
CA ASN A 212 24.42 9.39 -17.40
C ASN A 212 24.12 10.85 -17.05
N HIS A 213 23.68 11.09 -15.82
CA HIS A 213 23.60 12.42 -15.25
C HIS A 213 24.19 12.39 -13.83
N SER A 214 25.21 13.22 -13.57
CA SER A 214 25.86 13.35 -12.27
C SER A 214 26.36 12.02 -11.67
N GLY A 215 26.84 11.10 -12.51
CA GLY A 215 27.35 9.80 -12.08
C GLY A 215 26.30 8.69 -11.99
N VAL A 216 25.01 9.00 -12.20
CA VAL A 216 23.94 8.01 -12.22
C VAL A 216 23.54 7.70 -13.66
N ALA A 217 23.56 6.43 -14.05
CA ALA A 217 23.19 6.00 -15.40
C ALA A 217 21.76 5.47 -15.46
N PHE A 218 21.02 5.82 -16.50
CA PHE A 218 19.62 5.46 -16.67
C PHE A 218 19.17 5.61 -18.14
N TRP A 219 18.02 5.02 -18.45
CA TRP A 219 17.33 5.20 -19.72
C TRP A 219 16.35 6.37 -19.63
N THR A 220 16.33 7.23 -20.65
CA THR A 220 15.42 8.38 -20.70
C THR A 220 14.52 8.38 -21.92
N ALA A 221 13.25 8.73 -21.74
CA ALA A 221 12.35 9.16 -22.82
C ALA A 221 11.73 10.51 -22.46
N VAL A 222 11.40 11.31 -23.47
CA VAL A 222 10.90 12.68 -23.27
C VAL A 222 9.50 12.82 -23.86
N LEU A 223 8.57 13.31 -23.05
CA LEU A 223 7.23 13.72 -23.47
C LEU A 223 7.10 15.24 -23.30
N LYS A 224 7.05 15.94 -24.43
CA LYS A 224 6.79 17.38 -24.46
C LYS A 224 5.28 17.62 -24.43
N THR A 225 4.84 18.46 -23.49
CA THR A 225 3.43 18.88 -23.42
C THR A 225 3.26 20.31 -23.91
N GLY A 226 2.10 20.64 -24.48
CA GLY A 226 1.84 21.97 -25.04
C GLY A 226 0.72 21.93 -26.08
N ALA A 227 0.52 23.01 -26.83
CA ALA A 227 -0.44 23.00 -27.93
C ALA A 227 -0.09 21.92 -28.98
N ALA A 228 -1.10 21.40 -29.67
CA ALA A 228 -0.90 20.46 -30.77
C ALA A 228 0.19 20.98 -31.74
N PRO A 229 1.14 20.14 -32.18
CA PRO A 229 1.11 18.66 -32.14
C PRO A 229 1.67 18.03 -30.85
N LEU A 230 1.97 18.81 -29.81
CA LEU A 230 2.47 18.29 -28.53
C LEU A 230 1.35 17.64 -27.72
N TYR A 231 1.72 16.84 -26.72
CA TYR A 231 0.76 16.16 -25.86
C TYR A 231 -0.01 17.17 -24.98
N ASN A 232 -1.34 17.10 -25.01
CA ASN A 232 -2.21 18.06 -24.31
C ASN A 232 -3.45 17.44 -23.66
N THR A 233 -3.53 16.11 -23.57
CA THR A 233 -4.66 15.46 -22.90
C THR A 233 -4.52 15.62 -21.39
N LEU A 234 -5.45 16.36 -20.79
CA LEU A 234 -5.49 16.61 -19.34
C LEU A 234 -5.95 15.37 -18.55
N GLY A 235 -5.57 15.31 -17.29
CA GLY A 235 -5.87 14.22 -16.37
C GLY A 235 -4.75 13.18 -16.31
N VAL A 236 -5.11 11.96 -15.90
CA VAL A 236 -4.15 10.86 -15.72
C VAL A 236 -3.55 10.47 -17.08
N ILE A 237 -2.23 10.53 -17.18
CA ILE A 237 -1.48 10.02 -18.31
C ILE A 237 -1.24 8.52 -18.08
N SER A 238 -1.89 7.70 -18.90
CA SER A 238 -1.64 6.25 -18.91
C SER A 238 -0.42 5.95 -19.78
N TYR A 239 0.54 5.19 -19.24
CA TYR A 239 1.75 4.82 -19.97
C TYR A 239 2.28 3.45 -19.55
N LYS A 240 3.08 2.85 -20.43
CA LYS A 240 3.73 1.55 -20.26
C LYS A 240 5.17 1.64 -20.73
N VAL A 241 6.10 1.13 -19.94
CA VAL A 241 7.52 1.01 -20.27
C VAL A 241 7.78 -0.42 -20.72
N THR A 242 8.50 -0.58 -21.83
CA THR A 242 8.94 -1.90 -22.30
C THR A 242 10.44 -1.89 -22.52
N MET A 243 11.12 -2.89 -21.97
CA MET A 243 12.54 -3.15 -22.21
C MET A 243 12.73 -4.59 -22.70
N ILE A 244 13.53 -4.75 -23.74
CA ILE A 244 13.82 -6.02 -24.37
C ILE A 244 15.32 -6.24 -24.30
N ALA A 245 15.76 -7.32 -23.67
CA ALA A 245 17.16 -7.73 -23.64
C ALA A 245 17.62 -8.24 -25.02
N LYS A 246 18.92 -8.23 -25.26
CA LYS A 246 19.50 -8.92 -26.42
C LYS A 246 19.40 -10.43 -26.25
N ASP A 247 19.33 -11.14 -27.36
CA ASP A 247 19.44 -12.60 -27.37
C ASP A 247 20.79 -13.00 -26.77
N THR A 248 20.81 -14.09 -26.00
CA THR A 248 21.99 -14.51 -25.23
C THR A 248 22.26 -16.00 -25.37
N ASN A 249 23.53 -16.35 -25.51
CA ASN A 249 24.01 -17.73 -25.45
C ASN A 249 24.59 -18.07 -24.07
N THR A 250 24.37 -17.21 -23.07
CA THR A 250 24.76 -17.44 -21.69
C THR A 250 23.67 -17.06 -20.70
N MET A 251 23.65 -17.71 -19.54
CA MET A 251 22.81 -17.34 -18.40
C MET A 251 23.56 -17.48 -17.08
N LYS A 252 23.10 -16.78 -16.05
CA LYS A 252 23.60 -16.96 -14.67
C LYS A 252 22.72 -17.97 -13.95
N VAL A 253 23.35 -19.01 -13.43
CA VAL A 253 22.68 -20.02 -12.59
C VAL A 253 23.24 -19.94 -11.18
N LEU A 254 22.35 -20.04 -10.20
CA LEU A 254 22.76 -20.20 -8.81
C LEU A 254 23.47 -21.54 -8.66
N SER A 255 24.69 -21.52 -8.13
CA SER A 255 25.53 -22.69 -7.93
C SER A 255 26.17 -22.63 -6.56
N THR A 256 26.57 -23.78 -6.03
CA THR A 256 27.28 -23.85 -4.75
C THR A 256 28.69 -24.34 -4.95
N LYS A 257 29.63 -23.81 -4.17
CA LYS A 257 30.99 -24.36 -4.06
C LYS A 257 31.38 -24.51 -2.60
N MET A 258 32.27 -25.45 -2.30
CA MET A 258 32.89 -25.55 -0.99
C MET A 258 34.06 -24.57 -0.92
N VAL A 259 34.08 -23.72 0.09
CA VAL A 259 35.20 -22.81 0.38
C VAL A 259 35.73 -23.17 1.76
N ALA A 260 37.06 -23.20 1.91
CA ALA A 260 37.67 -23.45 3.21
C ALA A 260 37.35 -22.29 4.14
N VAL A 261 36.85 -22.60 5.34
CA VAL A 261 36.59 -21.58 6.37
C VAL A 261 37.94 -21.01 6.81
N LEU A 262 38.04 -19.68 6.84
CA LEU A 262 39.24 -18.99 7.29
C LEU A 262 39.01 -18.33 8.65
N VAL A 263 39.94 -18.54 9.57
CA VAL A 263 40.04 -17.79 10.84
C VAL A 263 41.42 -17.13 10.84
N ASP A 264 41.47 -15.81 10.95
CA ASP A 264 42.69 -15.00 10.88
C ASP A 264 43.55 -15.26 9.62
N GLY A 265 42.88 -15.47 8.48
CA GLY A 265 43.53 -15.74 7.19
C GLY A 265 44.12 -17.15 7.04
N LYS A 266 43.99 -18.01 8.05
CA LYS A 266 44.41 -19.42 8.00
C LYS A 266 43.19 -20.34 7.89
N ARG A 267 43.35 -21.48 7.23
CA ARG A 267 42.29 -22.49 7.13
C ARG A 267 41.95 -23.01 8.53
N LEU A 268 40.68 -22.96 8.88
CA LEU A 268 40.17 -23.63 10.07
C LEU A 268 40.35 -25.13 9.90
N VAL A 269 40.97 -25.76 10.88
CA VAL A 269 41.18 -27.21 10.94
C VAL A 269 40.55 -27.71 12.23
N GLU A 270 39.59 -28.61 12.11
CA GLU A 270 38.98 -29.33 13.24
C GLU A 270 39.27 -30.82 13.06
N ASP A 271 39.67 -31.52 14.12
CA ASP A 271 40.04 -32.94 14.10
C ASP A 271 41.07 -33.31 13.00
N GLY A 272 42.02 -32.41 12.76
CA GLY A 272 43.07 -32.59 11.75
C GLY A 272 42.58 -32.46 10.30
N LYS A 273 41.32 -32.06 10.08
CA LYS A 273 40.72 -31.89 8.75
C LYS A 273 40.32 -30.43 8.51
N PRO A 274 40.58 -29.87 7.30
CA PRO A 274 40.12 -28.53 6.96
C PRO A 274 38.59 -28.47 6.93
N VAL A 275 38.03 -27.46 7.59
CA VAL A 275 36.58 -27.19 7.61
C VAL A 275 36.21 -26.43 6.34
N TYR A 276 35.12 -26.84 5.70
CA TYR A 276 34.57 -26.19 4.51
C TYR A 276 33.13 -25.76 4.74
N GLU A 277 32.80 -24.58 4.23
CA GLU A 277 31.42 -24.10 4.15
C GLU A 277 30.93 -24.11 2.70
N ARG A 278 29.63 -24.31 2.53
CA ARG A 278 28.98 -24.27 1.23
C ARG A 278 28.50 -22.84 0.97
N VAL A 279 29.14 -22.15 0.04
CA VAL A 279 28.74 -20.80 -0.37
C VAL A 279 28.02 -20.84 -1.71
N SER A 280 26.95 -20.03 -1.81
CA SER A 280 26.21 -19.83 -3.05
C SER A 280 26.87 -18.74 -3.89
N TYR A 281 26.93 -18.94 -5.20
CA TYR A 281 27.46 -17.97 -6.16
C TYR A 281 26.76 -18.11 -7.51
N TYR A 282 26.82 -17.07 -8.34
CA TYR A 282 26.30 -17.13 -9.71
C TYR A 282 27.40 -17.58 -10.68
N ARG A 283 27.18 -18.71 -11.34
CA ARG A 283 28.04 -19.21 -12.42
C ARG A 283 27.44 -18.83 -13.77
N THR A 284 28.29 -18.40 -14.72
CA THR A 284 27.88 -18.28 -16.12
C THR A 284 27.91 -19.66 -16.79
N VAL A 285 26.83 -20.05 -17.42
CA VAL A 285 26.75 -21.26 -18.25
C VAL A 285 26.41 -20.88 -19.69
N LYS A 286 26.93 -21.66 -20.65
CA LYS A 286 26.53 -21.54 -22.05
C LYS A 286 25.22 -22.27 -22.27
N VAL A 287 24.34 -21.69 -23.07
CA VAL A 287 23.03 -22.23 -23.42
C VAL A 287 22.93 -22.37 -24.94
N SER A 288 22.37 -23.50 -25.38
CA SER A 288 22.10 -23.82 -26.77
C SER A 288 20.74 -24.53 -26.86
N PRO A 289 19.81 -24.07 -27.72
CA PRO A 289 19.92 -22.93 -28.63
C PRO A 289 20.04 -21.58 -27.89
N VAL A 290 20.40 -20.53 -28.64
CA VAL A 290 20.46 -19.14 -28.13
C VAL A 290 19.10 -18.78 -27.51
N LEU A 291 19.12 -18.26 -26.29
CA LEU A 291 17.90 -17.82 -25.62
C LEU A 291 17.47 -16.47 -26.18
N LYS A 292 16.18 -16.36 -26.47
CA LYS A 292 15.58 -15.08 -26.84
C LYS A 292 15.69 -14.11 -25.68
N GLY A 293 16.05 -12.86 -25.98
CA GLY A 293 16.12 -11.81 -24.98
C GLY A 293 14.78 -11.64 -24.25
N ALA A 294 14.86 -11.65 -22.93
CA ALA A 294 13.73 -11.39 -22.05
C ALA A 294 13.05 -10.05 -22.39
N THR A 295 11.72 -9.99 -22.21
CA THR A 295 10.94 -8.76 -22.31
C THR A 295 10.36 -8.44 -20.95
N GLY A 296 10.70 -7.25 -20.43
CA GLY A 296 10.11 -6.68 -19.22
C GLY A 296 9.15 -5.57 -19.60
N THR A 297 7.99 -5.55 -18.95
CA THR A 297 7.02 -4.47 -19.07
C THR A 297 6.69 -3.92 -17.70
N TRP A 298 6.62 -2.60 -17.58
CA TRP A 298 6.11 -1.91 -16.41
C TRP A 298 4.95 -1.01 -16.80
N SER A 299 3.91 -0.99 -15.99
CA SER A 299 2.79 -0.07 -16.11
C SER A 299 2.44 0.46 -14.73
N SER A 300 2.13 1.75 -14.64
CA SER A 300 1.80 2.35 -13.35
C SER A 300 0.55 1.69 -12.75
N ASN A 301 0.70 1.15 -11.55
CA ASN A 301 -0.38 0.60 -10.74
C ASN A 301 -0.54 1.38 -9.42
N PHE A 302 0.01 2.59 -9.36
CA PHE A 302 -0.11 3.46 -8.20
C PHE A 302 -1.58 3.87 -7.97
N THR A 303 -1.88 4.30 -6.75
CA THR A 303 -3.17 4.93 -6.44
C THR A 303 -3.35 6.19 -7.29
N ASP A 304 -4.60 6.57 -7.59
CA ASP A 304 -4.86 7.66 -8.54
C ASP A 304 -4.17 8.99 -8.18
N THR A 305 -4.00 9.28 -6.88
CA THR A 305 -3.26 10.45 -6.36
C THR A 305 -1.77 10.44 -6.66
N SER A 306 -1.21 9.29 -7.04
CA SER A 306 0.22 9.10 -7.29
C SER A 306 0.50 8.69 -8.74
N LYS A 307 -0.53 8.66 -9.58
CA LYS A 307 -0.37 8.45 -11.02
C LYS A 307 0.10 9.74 -11.69
N LEU A 308 0.84 9.57 -12.78
CA LEU A 308 1.25 10.67 -13.64
C LEU A 308 0.03 11.44 -14.14
N THR A 309 -0.07 12.73 -13.83
CA THR A 309 -1.24 13.56 -14.11
C THR A 309 -0.83 14.89 -14.72
N LEU A 310 -1.54 15.30 -15.77
CA LEU A 310 -1.35 16.57 -16.46
C LEU A 310 -2.52 17.52 -16.21
N TYR A 311 -2.22 18.69 -15.68
CA TYR A 311 -3.17 19.75 -15.37
C TYR A 311 -3.08 20.90 -16.37
N ALA A 312 -4.15 21.68 -16.48
CA ALA A 312 -4.09 22.94 -17.20
C ALA A 312 -3.15 23.93 -16.49
N VAL A 313 -2.61 24.90 -17.23
CA VAL A 313 -1.94 26.05 -16.64
C VAL A 313 -2.95 26.83 -15.78
N PRO A 314 -2.64 27.18 -14.52
CA PRO A 314 -3.53 27.98 -13.68
C PRO A 314 -3.92 29.29 -14.40
N LYS A 315 -5.21 29.63 -14.36
CA LYS A 315 -5.66 30.96 -14.78
C LYS A 315 -5.13 31.98 -13.77
N ALA A 316 -4.53 33.05 -14.28
CA ALA A 316 -4.16 34.22 -13.48
C ALA A 316 -5.41 34.90 -12.91
#